data_AF-A0A446B3E3-F1
#
_entry.id   AF-A0A446B3E3-F1
#
_cell.length_a   1.000
_cell.length_b   1.000
_cell.length_c   1.000
_cell.angle_alpha   90.00
_cell.angle_beta   90.00
_cell.angle_gamma   90.00
#
_symmetry.space_group_name_H-M   'P 1'
#
loop_
_entity.id
_entity.type
_entity.pdbx_description
1 polymer ?
#
loop_
_entity_poly.entity_id
_entity_poly.type
_entity_poly.pdbx_seq_one_letter_code
_entity_poly.pdbx_strand_id
1 'polypeptide(L)'
;MLNSAWASRMYVIVDICLRMLQPPELYRAQGFPADYRIDEGADGRKFTKTEQVHMCGNSVSPPPMAALAQANDPWRRQKQDAVAA
;
A
#
# COMPACT_ATOMS: atom_id res chain seq x y z
N MET A 1 -51.69 -0.17 21.68
CA MET A 1 -50.66 0.71 21.09
C MET A 1 -49.29 0.26 21.57
N LEU A 2 -48.51 -0.39 20.70
CA LEU A 2 -47.09 -0.11 20.47
C LEU A 2 -46.58 -1.05 19.37
N ASN A 3 -46.53 -0.47 18.18
CA ASN A 3 -45.79 -0.94 17.01
C ASN A 3 -44.31 -1.10 17.36
N SER A 4 -43.68 -2.19 16.93
CA SER A 4 -42.39 -2.21 16.23
C SER A 4 -41.92 -3.65 16.03
N ALA A 5 -42.43 -4.29 14.98
CA ALA A 5 -41.89 -5.55 14.48
C ALA A 5 -40.56 -5.25 13.78
N TRP A 6 -39.45 -5.34 14.53
CA TRP A 6 -38.11 -5.41 13.96
C TRP A 6 -37.94 -6.78 13.31
N ALA A 7 -38.51 -6.95 12.11
CA ALA A 7 -38.22 -8.11 11.29
C ALA A 7 -36.70 -8.11 11.03
N SER A 8 -35.99 -9.07 11.62
CA SER A 8 -34.56 -9.30 11.39
C SER A 8 -34.39 -9.70 9.92
N ARG A 9 -34.16 -8.69 9.07
CA ARG A 9 -33.97 -8.88 7.64
C ARG A 9 -32.62 -9.51 7.41
N MET A 10 -32.61 -10.72 6.88
CA MET A 10 -31.38 -11.38 6.46
C MET A 10 -30.95 -10.84 5.11
N TYR A 11 -29.73 -10.31 5.05
CA TYR A 11 -29.11 -9.86 3.81
C TYR A 11 -28.16 -10.95 3.31
N VAL A 12 -28.20 -11.20 2.00
CA VAL A 12 -27.26 -12.09 1.33
C VAL A 12 -26.45 -11.27 0.34
N ILE A 13 -25.13 -11.30 0.49
CA ILE A 13 -24.21 -10.75 -0.51
C ILE A 13 -24.13 -11.78 -1.63
N VAL A 14 -24.70 -11.43 -2.79
CA VAL A 14 -24.74 -12.31 -3.97
C VAL A 14 -23.45 -12.21 -4.76
N ASP A 15 -22.89 -11.01 -4.89
CA ASP A 15 -21.61 -10.75 -5.52
C ASP A 15 -21.01 -9.42 -5.03
N ILE A 16 -19.69 -9.31 -5.08
CA ILE A 16 -18.91 -8.10 -4.79
C ILE A 16 -18.08 -7.63 -6.00
N CYS A 17 -18.29 -8.24 -7.18
CA CYS A 17 -17.70 -7.85 -8.46
C CYS A 17 -16.17 -7.75 -8.42
N LEU A 18 -15.49 -8.80 -7.96
CA LEU A 18 -14.02 -8.81 -7.91
C LEU A 18 -13.41 -8.80 -9.32
N ARG A 19 -12.34 -8.01 -9.48
CA ARG A 19 -11.49 -8.04 -10.67
C ARG A 19 -10.01 -7.93 -10.28
N MET A 20 -9.13 -8.32 -11.20
CA MET A 20 -7.71 -8.02 -11.05
C MET A 20 -7.45 -6.51 -11.07
N LEU A 21 -6.57 -6.10 -10.16
CA LEU A 21 -6.04 -4.74 -10.12
C LEU A 21 -5.10 -4.51 -11.32
N GLN A 22 -5.16 -3.32 -11.88
CA GLN A 22 -4.23 -2.86 -12.91
C GLN A 22 -2.91 -2.42 -12.25
N PRO A 23 -1.78 -2.40 -12.98
CA PRO A 23 -0.50 -2.01 -12.41
C PRO A 23 -0.54 -0.68 -11.62
N PRO A 24 -1.12 0.42 -12.12
CA PRO A 24 -1.19 1.66 -11.35
C PRO A 24 -2.00 1.56 -10.05
N GLU A 25 -2.90 0.60 -9.93
CA GLU A 25 -3.68 0.36 -8.71
C GLU A 25 -2.88 -0.47 -7.71
N LEU A 26 -2.10 -1.44 -8.17
CA LEU A 26 -1.21 -2.25 -7.34
C LEU A 26 -0.14 -1.39 -6.65
N TYR A 27 0.53 -0.51 -7.40
CA TYR A 27 1.54 0.40 -6.84
C TYR A 27 0.92 1.37 -5.83
N ARG A 28 -0.26 1.93 -6.13
CA ARG A 28 -0.98 2.79 -5.16
C ARG A 28 -1.38 2.04 -3.90
N ALA A 29 -1.83 0.79 -4.02
CA ALA A 29 -2.17 -0.04 -2.87
C ALA A 29 -0.96 -0.31 -1.95
N GLN A 30 0.25 -0.37 -2.51
CA GLN A 30 1.49 -0.45 -1.73
C GLN A 30 1.94 0.89 -1.13
N GLY A 31 1.26 2.00 -1.44
CA GLY A 31 1.62 3.32 -0.94
C GLY A 31 2.67 4.06 -1.77
N PHE A 32 2.87 3.67 -3.04
CA PHE A 32 3.68 4.46 -3.96
C PHE A 32 2.95 5.77 -4.35
N PRO A 33 3.71 6.86 -4.60
CA PRO A 33 3.16 8.09 -5.15
C PRO A 33 2.42 7.88 -6.46
N ALA A 34 1.43 8.73 -6.75
CA ALA A 34 0.63 8.63 -7.98
C ALA A 34 1.43 8.94 -9.26
N ASP A 35 2.54 9.66 -9.12
CA ASP A 35 3.50 10.04 -10.15
C ASP A 35 4.69 9.07 -10.26
N TYR A 36 4.66 7.94 -9.53
CA TYR A 36 5.68 6.91 -9.64
C TYR A 36 5.68 6.30 -11.06
N ARG A 37 6.83 6.39 -11.75
CA ARG A 37 6.99 5.84 -13.11
C ARG A 37 7.17 4.34 -13.05
N ILE A 38 6.24 3.62 -13.67
CA ILE A 38 6.20 2.15 -13.70
C ILE A 38 6.35 1.60 -15.11
N ASP A 39 6.20 2.46 -16.11
CA ASP A 39 6.14 2.14 -17.53
C ASP A 39 7.52 2.08 -18.18
N GLU A 40 8.50 2.77 -17.60
CA GLU A 40 9.87 2.84 -18.11
C GLU A 40 10.92 2.55 -17.04
N GLY A 41 11.96 1.83 -17.43
CA GLY A 41 13.14 1.61 -16.59
C GLY A 41 14.09 2.80 -16.66
N ALA A 42 15.07 2.83 -15.76
CA ALA A 42 16.14 3.84 -15.77
C ALA A 42 16.91 3.89 -17.12
N ASP A 43 16.94 2.76 -17.84
CA ASP A 43 17.56 2.64 -19.15
C ASP A 43 16.66 3.10 -20.32
N GLY A 44 15.46 3.64 -20.03
CA GLY A 44 14.47 4.05 -21.04
C GLY A 44 13.71 2.90 -21.72
N ARG A 45 13.88 1.66 -21.24
CA ARG A 45 13.14 0.50 -21.75
C ARG A 45 11.71 0.54 -21.26
N LYS A 46 10.75 0.31 -22.17
CA LYS A 46 9.34 0.19 -21.81
C LYS A 46 9.03 -1.18 -21.24
N PHE A 47 8.29 -1.22 -20.13
CA PHE A 47 7.90 -2.46 -19.47
C PHE A 47 6.52 -2.94 -19.91
N THR A 48 6.44 -4.23 -20.18
CA THR A 48 5.18 -4.94 -20.40
C THR A 48 4.37 -4.99 -19.10
N LYS A 49 3.05 -5.20 -19.20
CA LYS A 49 2.17 -5.33 -18.03
C LYS A 49 2.63 -6.41 -17.05
N THR A 50 3.14 -7.54 -17.57
CA THR A 50 3.65 -8.65 -16.76
C THR A 50 4.87 -8.23 -15.95
N GLU A 51 5.80 -7.50 -16.56
CA GLU A 51 6.99 -6.98 -15.87
C GLU A 51 6.59 -5.97 -14.79
N GLN A 52 5.64 -5.08 -15.08
CA GLN A 52 5.16 -4.11 -14.10
C GLN A 52 4.57 -4.78 -12.86
N VAL A 53 3.76 -5.83 -13.05
CA VAL A 53 3.17 -6.62 -11.95
C VAL A 53 4.25 -7.41 -11.22
N HIS A 54 5.21 -7.99 -11.94
CA HIS A 54 6.32 -8.74 -11.33
C HIS A 54 7.21 -7.84 -10.46
N MET A 55 7.56 -6.65 -10.93
CA MET A 55 8.32 -5.68 -10.15
C MET A 55 7.54 -5.19 -8.92
N CYS A 56 6.24 -4.94 -9.08
CA CYS A 56 5.37 -4.59 -7.95
C CYS A 56 5.32 -5.72 -6.91
N GLY A 57 5.27 -6.98 -7.35
CA GLY A 57 5.29 -8.13 -6.44
C GLY A 57 6.58 -8.27 -5.62
N ASN A 58 7.70 -7.73 -6.13
CA ASN A 58 9.01 -7.78 -5.47
C ASN A 58 9.39 -6.46 -4.77
N SER A 59 8.58 -5.41 -4.90
CA SER A 59 8.86 -4.13 -4.26
C SER A 59 8.53 -4.15 -2.77
N VAL A 60 9.22 -3.32 -2.00
CA VAL A 60 8.91 -3.07 -0.60
C VAL A 60 8.00 -1.85 -0.51
N SER A 61 6.91 -1.97 0.25
CA SER A 61 5.95 -0.89 0.48
C SER A 61 6.64 0.31 1.17
N PRO A 62 6.55 1.53 0.63
CA PRO A 62 7.23 2.70 1.20
C PRO A 62 6.80 3.10 2.62
N PRO A 63 5.50 3.13 2.98
CA PRO A 63 5.08 3.53 4.33
C PRO A 63 5.66 2.69 5.48
N PRO A 64 5.60 1.34 5.47
CA PRO A 64 6.19 0.54 6.55
C PRO A 64 7.72 0.63 6.57
N MET A 65 8.37 0.68 5.40
CA MET A 65 9.82 0.84 5.34
C MET A 65 10.27 2.18 5.92
N ALA A 66 9.55 3.27 5.63
CA ALA A 66 9.83 4.58 6.21
C ALA A 66 9.71 4.56 7.74
N ALA A 67 8.68 3.92 8.29
CA ALA A 67 8.51 3.78 9.74
C ALA A 67 9.64 2.97 10.39
N LEU A 68 10.03 1.85 9.77
CA LEU A 68 11.16 1.03 10.24
C LEU A 68 12.49 1.79 10.20
N ALA A 69 12.74 2.55 9.13
CA ALA A 69 13.95 3.37 9.01
C ALA A 69 14.00 4.46 10.10
N GLN A 70 12.87 5.11 10.39
CA GLN A 70 12.77 6.12 11.44
C GLN A 70 13.00 5.55 12.84
N ALA A 71 12.47 4.35 13.12
CA ALA A 71 12.69 3.67 14.40
C ALA A 71 14.16 3.26 14.60
N ASN A 72 14.85 2.95 13.51
CA ASN A 72 16.22 2.45 13.51
C ASN A 72 17.28 3.53 13.26
N ASP A 73 16.96 4.82 13.35
CA ASP A 73 17.90 5.93 13.11
C ASP A 73 18.98 6.02 14.23
N PRO A 74 20.24 5.59 13.95
CA PRO A 74 21.29 5.57 14.97
C PRO A 74 21.79 6.97 15.31
N TRP A 75 21.70 7.92 14.37
CA TRP A 75 22.18 9.30 14.56
C TRP A 75 21.27 10.08 15.49
N ARG A 76 19.97 9.83 15.41
CA ARG A 76 18.99 10.39 16.35
C ARG A 76 19.19 9.83 17.75
N ARG A 77 19.52 8.54 17.89
CA ARG A 77 19.82 7.88 19.17
C ARG A 77 21.06 8.48 19.83
N GLN A 78 22.15 8.65 19.08
CA GLN A 78 23.38 9.26 19.56
C GLN A 78 23.20 10.70 20.10
N LYS A 79 22.35 11.51 19.44
CA LYS A 79 22.02 12.86 19.93
C LYS A 79 21.26 12.85 21.26
N GLN A 80 20.41 11.86 21.51
CA GLN A 80 19.67 11.74 22.76
C GLN A 80 20.60 11.37 23.92
N ASP A 81 21.51 10.42 23.69
CA ASP A 81 22.49 10.01 24.69
C ASP A 81 23.44 11.16 25.08
N ALA A 82 23.84 11.98 24.10
CA ALA A 82 24.70 13.15 24.34
C ALA A 82 24.02 14.30 25.11
N VAL A 83 22.69 14.36 25.13
CA VAL A 83 21.90 15.34 25.91
C VAL A 83 21.63 14.83 27.33
N ALA A 84 21.60 13.50 27.51
CA ALA A 84 21.36 12.85 28.79
C ALA A 84 22.62 12.68 29.66
N ALA A 85 23.81 12.84 29.06
CA ALA A 85 25.12 12.83 29.73
C ALA A 85 25.54 14.24 30.19
#